data_AF-A0A379CJ80-F1
#
_entry.id   AF-A0A379CJ80-F1
#
_cell.length_a   1.000
_cell.length_b   1.000
_cell.length_c   1.000
_cell.angle_alpha   90.00
_cell.angle_beta   90.00
_cell.angle_gamma   90.00
#
_symmetry.space_group_name_H-M   'P 1'
#
loop_
_entity.id
_entity.type
_entity.pdbx_description
1 polymer ?
#
loop_
_entity_poly.entity_id
_entity_poly.type
_entity_poly.pdbx_seq_one_letter_code
_entity_poly.pdbx_strand_id
1 'polypeptide(L)'
;MSFNDMCMNDYKDRVLRNNKLRSLKDVEKQRAIDGFKKYLNTSITAHKVKVTDVDEVCITSKTKTALIAINDIANNDDTSLDEKEIFTELDLNVGVGCYVRFDNCDWLITFQEHQPIGAKKQFIMRRCNGSFSIKHEGEIYKIPISTENLTMYSDGVADGLFMSHMDSKKQIWYGSNPVTRTILEGFRVLLTHRTAFRITHINDFEYNGLIKSLILQTAVIKGDNYSTLLANNESYYKTFYADDNEESPIIPEDKIIGNTKIIIGEQVEYTIKLSSKHTGIKWDIEENEAFTILSQTDSNIVIRGSNNFRLIGNKIRIKAIDKNSDELIDSTTVTLRRK
;
A
#
# COMPACT_ATOMS: atom_id res chain seq x y z
N MET A 1 45.75 -39.92 31.76
CA MET A 1 45.45 -38.55 31.28
C MET A 1 46.73 -37.98 30.71
N SER A 2 46.71 -37.52 29.45
CA SER A 2 47.90 -36.89 28.86
C SER A 2 48.11 -35.49 29.46
N PHE A 3 49.34 -34.98 29.42
CA PHE A 3 49.68 -33.64 29.95
C PHE A 3 48.84 -32.52 29.29
N ASN A 4 48.46 -32.71 28.02
CA ASN A 4 47.55 -31.83 27.29
C ASN A 4 46.13 -31.86 27.84
N ASP A 5 45.62 -33.01 28.29
CA ASP A 5 44.30 -33.11 28.91
C ASP A 5 44.23 -32.36 30.25
N MET A 6 45.34 -32.40 31.00
CA MET A 6 45.45 -31.71 32.29
C MET A 6 45.47 -30.19 32.12
N CYS A 7 46.26 -29.66 31.18
CA CYS A 7 46.26 -28.22 30.85
C CYS A 7 44.92 -27.71 30.32
N MET A 8 44.22 -28.51 29.50
CA MET A 8 42.90 -28.14 28.97
C MET A 8 41.82 -28.09 30.06
N ASN A 9 41.85 -29.04 31.00
CA ASN A 9 40.93 -29.04 32.13
C ASN A 9 41.20 -27.87 33.08
N ASP A 10 42.47 -27.58 33.34
CA ASP A 10 42.87 -26.49 34.24
C ASP A 10 42.57 -25.09 33.65
N TYR A 11 42.61 -24.95 32.31
CA TYR A 11 42.12 -23.76 31.59
C TYR A 11 40.60 -23.65 31.64
N LYS A 12 39.86 -24.74 31.38
CA LYS A 12 38.40 -24.78 31.51
C LYS A 12 37.95 -24.35 32.90
N ASP A 13 38.57 -24.92 33.92
CA ASP A 13 38.23 -24.63 35.31
C ASP A 13 38.56 -23.19 35.69
N ARG A 14 39.67 -22.63 35.20
CA ARG A 14 39.98 -21.19 35.41
C ARG A 14 39.00 -20.26 34.73
N VAL A 15 38.56 -20.60 33.52
CA VAL A 15 37.67 -19.76 32.71
C VAL A 15 36.22 -19.83 33.21
N LEU A 16 35.79 -20.98 33.73
CA LEU A 16 34.43 -21.22 34.23
C LEU A 16 34.26 -20.88 35.72
N ARG A 17 35.35 -20.63 36.46
CA ARG A 17 35.39 -20.37 37.91
C ARG A 17 34.48 -19.23 38.42
N ASN A 18 34.00 -18.35 37.54
CA ASN A 18 33.09 -17.26 37.91
C ASN A 18 31.58 -17.60 37.81
N ASN A 19 31.21 -18.88 37.58
CA ASN A 19 29.85 -19.44 37.70
C ASN A 19 28.71 -18.73 36.92
N LYS A 20 28.99 -17.74 36.06
CA LYS A 20 27.98 -17.03 35.27
C LYS A 20 27.68 -17.67 33.91
N LEU A 21 28.57 -18.49 33.37
CA LEU A 21 28.46 -19.06 32.01
C LEU A 21 28.66 -20.58 32.05
N ARG A 22 27.81 -21.32 31.32
CA ARG A 22 27.66 -22.77 31.43
C ARG A 22 28.63 -23.57 30.55
N SER A 23 29.26 -22.94 29.54
CA SER A 23 30.20 -23.60 28.63
C SER A 23 31.31 -22.67 28.12
N LEU A 24 32.42 -23.25 27.64
CA LEU A 24 33.49 -22.50 26.94
C LEU A 24 32.96 -21.73 25.72
N LYS A 25 31.96 -22.27 25.01
CA LYS A 25 31.34 -21.59 23.85
C LYS A 25 30.65 -20.30 24.27
N ASP A 26 30.01 -20.29 25.44
CA ASP A 26 29.34 -19.09 25.97
C ASP A 26 30.35 -18.01 26.35
N VAL A 27 31.52 -18.41 26.85
CA VAL A 27 32.61 -17.47 27.17
C VAL A 27 33.17 -16.82 25.91
N GLU A 28 33.44 -17.61 24.87
CA GLU A 28 33.92 -17.06 23.59
C GLU A 28 32.88 -16.17 22.92
N LYS A 29 31.59 -16.53 23.01
CA LYS A 29 30.50 -15.66 22.56
C LYS A 29 30.47 -14.34 23.34
N GLN A 30 30.60 -14.37 24.66
CA GLN A 30 30.63 -13.16 25.48
C GLN A 30 31.85 -12.29 25.15
N ARG A 31 33.03 -12.89 24.96
CA ARG A 31 34.24 -12.17 24.51
C ARG A 31 34.03 -11.49 23.16
N ALA A 32 33.34 -12.16 22.22
CA ALA A 32 33.02 -11.59 20.93
C ALA A 32 32.05 -10.39 21.05
N ILE A 33 31.04 -10.48 21.91
CA ILE A 33 30.12 -9.37 22.22
C ILE A 33 30.89 -8.18 22.82
N ASP A 34 31.72 -8.43 23.84
CA ASP A 34 32.50 -7.38 24.51
C ASP A 34 33.53 -6.75 23.54
N GLY A 35 34.12 -7.56 22.65
CA GLY A 35 35.01 -7.11 21.59
C GLY A 35 34.30 -6.19 20.60
N PHE A 36 33.07 -6.53 20.21
CA PHE A 36 32.26 -5.69 19.33
C PHE A 36 31.86 -4.36 19.98
N LYS A 37 31.52 -4.36 21.28
CA LYS A 37 31.27 -3.11 22.03
C LYS A 37 32.49 -2.20 22.05
N LYS A 38 33.69 -2.76 22.23
CA LYS A 38 34.93 -1.99 22.12
C LYS A 38 35.12 -1.42 20.72
N TYR A 39 34.89 -2.25 19.68
CA TYR A 39 34.95 -1.81 18.28
C TYR A 39 34.04 -0.62 18.00
N LEU A 40 32.77 -0.66 18.43
CA LEU A 40 31.84 0.46 18.24
C LEU A 40 32.33 1.75 18.91
N ASN A 41 32.97 1.66 20.07
CA ASN A 41 33.47 2.84 20.79
C ASN A 41 34.75 3.43 20.19
N THR A 42 35.51 2.67 19.40
CA THR A 42 36.80 3.10 18.86
C THR A 42 36.80 3.32 17.35
N SER A 43 35.86 2.72 16.61
CA SER A 43 35.85 2.78 15.15
C SER A 43 35.51 4.18 14.64
N ILE A 44 36.22 4.61 13.60
CA ILE A 44 35.95 5.88 12.89
C ILE A 44 34.60 5.81 12.16
N THR A 45 34.20 4.61 11.74
CA THR A 45 32.92 4.35 11.05
C THR A 45 31.73 4.25 12.00
N ALA A 46 31.95 4.39 13.32
CA ALA A 46 30.88 4.37 14.31
C ALA A 46 30.32 5.78 14.52
N HIS A 47 29.03 5.93 14.24
CA HIS A 47 28.31 7.20 14.33
C HIS A 47 27.14 7.09 15.30
N LYS A 48 26.92 8.16 16.07
CA LYS A 48 25.69 8.31 16.86
C LYS A 48 24.58 8.81 15.93
N VAL A 49 23.67 7.93 15.57
CA VAL A 49 22.61 8.18 14.60
C VAL A 49 21.24 7.92 15.21
N LYS A 50 20.22 8.60 14.69
CA LYS A 50 18.84 8.30 15.04
C LYS A 50 18.40 7.04 14.30
N VAL A 51 17.78 6.13 15.03
CA VAL A 51 17.29 4.87 14.48
C VAL A 51 15.93 4.54 15.07
N THR A 52 14.99 4.16 14.22
CA THR A 52 13.64 3.80 14.67
C THR A 52 13.64 2.46 15.40
N ASP A 53 12.75 2.33 16.37
CA ASP A 53 12.35 1.02 16.88
C ASP A 53 11.57 0.24 15.81
N VAL A 54 11.47 -1.09 15.99
CA VAL A 54 10.53 -1.91 15.21
C VAL A 54 9.12 -1.34 15.41
N ASP A 55 8.36 -1.22 14.32
CA ASP A 55 7.01 -0.62 14.25
C ASP A 55 6.93 0.91 14.45
N GLU A 56 8.04 1.61 14.71
CA GLU A 56 8.04 3.08 14.71
C GLU A 56 7.95 3.61 13.27
N VAL A 57 6.98 4.50 13.03
CA VAL A 57 6.54 4.90 11.68
C VAL A 57 7.61 5.65 10.89
N CYS A 58 8.26 6.62 11.53
CA CYS A 58 9.30 7.44 10.90
C CYS A 58 10.20 8.10 11.96
N ILE A 59 11.33 8.65 11.52
CA ILE A 59 12.27 9.34 12.41
C ILE A 59 11.69 10.69 12.83
N THR A 60 11.56 10.88 14.14
CA THR A 60 11.06 12.09 14.78
C THR A 60 12.11 12.72 15.71
N SER A 61 11.71 13.78 16.42
CA SER A 61 12.53 14.36 17.50
C SER A 61 12.71 13.40 18.68
N LYS A 62 11.74 12.50 18.92
CA LYS A 62 11.72 11.55 20.04
C LYS A 62 12.43 10.23 19.76
N THR A 63 12.71 9.94 18.49
CA THR A 63 13.39 8.72 18.07
C THR A 63 14.75 8.57 18.77
N LYS A 64 15.03 7.35 19.24
CA LYS A 64 16.26 7.04 19.98
C LYS A 64 17.50 7.27 19.13
N THR A 65 18.61 7.54 19.81
CA THR A 65 19.93 7.61 19.20
C THR A 65 20.75 6.41 19.63
N ALA A 66 21.39 5.73 18.68
CA ALA A 66 22.24 4.58 18.93
C ALA A 66 23.61 4.77 18.27
N LEU A 67 24.64 4.14 18.84
CA LEU A 67 25.97 4.07 18.24
C LEU A 67 26.01 2.89 17.26
N ILE A 68 26.15 3.20 15.97
CA ILE A 68 26.07 2.22 14.88
C ILE A 68 27.32 2.37 14.02
N ALA A 69 27.98 1.26 13.69
CA ALA A 69 29.05 1.28 12.67
C ALA A 69 28.42 1.19 11.29
N ILE A 70 28.80 2.12 10.40
CA ILE A 70 28.27 2.25 9.04
C ILE A 70 29.44 2.17 8.07
N ASN A 71 29.41 1.17 7.19
CA ASN A 71 30.44 0.94 6.19
C ASN A 71 29.81 0.90 4.79
N ASP A 72 30.59 1.26 3.78
CA ASP A 72 30.14 1.18 2.38
C ASP A 72 30.23 -0.26 1.87
N ILE A 73 29.19 -0.70 1.14
CA ILE A 73 29.18 -2.03 0.50
C ILE A 73 29.91 -1.99 -0.84
N ALA A 74 29.79 -0.87 -1.56
CA ALA A 74 30.45 -0.64 -2.83
C ALA A 74 30.91 0.82 -2.91
N ASN A 75 32.01 1.06 -3.64
CA ASN A 75 32.37 2.40 -4.08
C ASN A 75 31.46 2.79 -5.25
N ASN A 76 30.23 3.19 -4.93
CA ASN A 76 29.25 3.55 -5.94
C ASN A 76 29.28 5.07 -6.16
N ASP A 77 29.58 5.51 -7.39
CA ASP A 77 29.60 6.92 -7.75
C ASP A 77 28.18 7.53 -7.84
N ASP A 78 27.16 6.68 -8.03
CA ASP A 78 25.75 7.11 -8.05
C ASP A 78 25.13 7.03 -6.66
N THR A 79 25.01 8.19 -6.02
CA THR A 79 24.50 8.33 -4.65
C THR A 79 23.02 7.94 -4.49
N SER A 80 22.28 7.74 -5.57
CA SER A 80 20.81 7.62 -5.57
C SER A 80 20.30 6.23 -5.18
N LEU A 81 21.11 5.19 -5.40
CA LEU A 81 20.82 3.78 -5.10
C LEU A 81 21.92 3.17 -4.22
N ASP A 82 22.54 4.01 -3.39
CA ASP A 82 23.63 3.58 -2.52
C ASP A 82 23.14 2.63 -1.42
N GLU A 83 24.00 1.66 -1.10
CA GLU A 83 23.77 0.65 -0.07
C GLU A 83 24.92 0.67 0.93
N LYS A 84 24.54 0.65 2.21
CA LYS A 84 25.50 0.66 3.31
C LYS A 84 25.26 -0.54 4.21
N GLU A 85 26.36 -1.08 4.72
CA GLU A 85 26.36 -2.13 5.71
C GLU A 85 26.39 -1.49 7.09
N ILE A 86 25.51 -1.95 7.98
CA ILE A 86 25.46 -1.45 9.36
C ILE A 86 25.61 -2.58 10.37
N PHE A 87 26.30 -2.25 11.47
CA PHE A 87 26.47 -3.15 12.61
C PHE A 87 25.92 -2.51 13.88
N THR A 88 25.07 -3.28 14.58
CA THR A 88 24.43 -2.84 15.82
C THR A 88 24.60 -3.87 16.94
N GLU A 89 24.42 -3.42 18.17
CA GLU A 89 24.38 -4.31 19.34
C GLU A 89 23.16 -5.24 19.29
N LEU A 90 23.27 -6.41 19.91
CA LEU A 90 22.23 -7.46 19.85
C LEU A 90 20.92 -7.06 20.55
N ASP A 91 21.04 -6.30 21.64
CA ASP A 91 19.95 -5.81 22.48
C ASP A 91 19.24 -4.59 21.89
N LEU A 92 19.81 -3.96 20.86
CA LEU A 92 19.16 -2.85 20.19
C LEU A 92 17.91 -3.34 19.44
N ASN A 93 16.74 -2.80 19.80
CA ASN A 93 15.47 -3.09 19.13
C ASN A 93 15.41 -2.43 17.74
N VAL A 94 16.09 -3.04 16.78
CA VAL A 94 16.16 -2.65 15.37
C VAL A 94 16.06 -3.93 14.54
N GLY A 95 15.35 -3.84 13.43
CA GLY A 95 15.14 -4.91 12.48
C GLY A 95 14.96 -4.39 11.06
N VAL A 96 14.62 -5.31 10.16
CA VAL A 96 14.28 -4.99 8.77
C VAL A 96 13.04 -4.09 8.73
N GLY A 97 13.06 -3.06 7.88
CA GLY A 97 12.02 -2.03 7.79
C GLY A 97 12.21 -0.80 8.67
N CYS A 98 13.17 -0.82 9.60
CA CYS A 98 13.49 0.36 10.41
C CYS A 98 14.27 1.41 9.59
N TYR A 99 14.21 2.66 10.03
CA TYR A 99 14.88 3.79 9.40
C TYR A 99 16.08 4.27 10.21
N VAL A 100 17.15 4.67 9.53
CA VAL A 100 18.37 5.26 10.11
C VAL A 100 18.61 6.63 9.48
N ARG A 101 18.84 7.67 10.30
CA ARG A 101 19.22 9.02 9.81
C ARG A 101 20.72 9.12 9.73
N PHE A 102 21.26 9.15 8.52
CA PHE A 102 22.69 9.27 8.25
C PHE A 102 22.93 10.20 7.05
N ASP A 103 23.95 11.06 7.14
CA ASP A 103 24.26 12.08 6.13
C ASP A 103 23.04 12.93 5.71
N ASN A 104 22.29 13.40 6.71
CA ASN A 104 21.06 14.20 6.55
C ASN A 104 19.96 13.54 5.69
N CYS A 105 20.08 12.23 5.43
CA CYS A 105 19.11 11.45 4.67
C CYS A 105 18.54 10.32 5.54
N ASP A 106 17.33 9.87 5.21
CA ASP A 106 16.77 8.65 5.78
C ASP A 106 17.25 7.45 4.96
N TRP A 107 17.63 6.39 5.66
CA TRP A 107 18.04 5.11 5.11
C TRP A 107 17.10 4.03 5.62
N LEU A 108 16.69 3.11 4.75
CA LEU A 108 15.78 2.02 5.06
C LEU A 108 16.56 0.72 5.19
N ILE A 109 16.42 0.02 6.31
CA ILE A 109 17.03 -1.30 6.50
C ILE A 109 16.23 -2.32 5.69
N THR A 110 16.89 -2.99 4.75
CA THR A 110 16.23 -3.91 3.81
C THR A 110 16.54 -5.37 4.06
N PHE A 111 17.69 -5.67 4.66
CA PHE A 111 18.12 -7.04 4.84
C PHE A 111 18.89 -7.21 6.14
N GLN A 112 18.73 -8.38 6.77
CA GLN A 112 19.46 -8.77 7.97
C GLN A 112 20.25 -10.04 7.66
N GLU A 113 21.58 -9.96 7.80
CA GLU A 113 22.46 -11.10 7.59
C GLU A 113 22.45 -12.02 8.82
N HIS A 114 22.43 -13.33 8.58
CA HIS A 114 22.56 -14.31 9.66
C HIS A 114 24.01 -14.38 10.15
N GLN A 115 24.25 -13.92 11.38
CA GLN A 115 25.58 -13.98 12.00
C GLN A 115 25.79 -15.31 12.76
N PRO A 116 26.69 -16.21 12.33
CA PRO A 116 26.87 -17.52 12.96
C PRO A 116 27.35 -17.45 14.41
N ILE A 117 28.17 -16.45 14.74
CA ILE A 117 28.67 -16.23 16.11
C ILE A 117 27.58 -15.56 16.99
N GLY A 118 26.67 -14.81 16.36
CA GLY A 118 25.60 -14.10 17.06
C GLY A 118 26.11 -13.11 18.10
N ALA A 119 27.21 -12.39 17.81
CA ALA A 119 27.80 -11.37 18.68
C ALA A 119 27.31 -9.94 18.37
N LYS A 120 26.82 -9.72 17.15
CA LYS A 120 26.31 -8.45 16.64
C LYS A 120 25.16 -8.70 15.66
N LYS A 121 24.36 -7.69 15.39
CA LYS A 121 23.44 -7.70 14.24
C LYS A 121 24.10 -6.99 13.08
N GLN A 122 23.99 -7.60 11.89
CA GLN A 122 24.50 -7.04 10.64
C GLN A 122 23.31 -6.85 9.71
N PHE A 123 23.21 -5.65 9.14
CA PHE A 123 22.15 -5.31 8.22
C PHE A 123 22.70 -4.60 6.99
N ILE A 124 21.90 -4.61 5.93
CA ILE A 124 22.08 -3.77 4.75
C ILE A 124 20.95 -2.73 4.76
N MET A 125 21.30 -1.47 4.52
CA MET A 125 20.36 -0.37 4.36
C MET A 125 20.52 0.32 3.02
N ARG A 126 19.39 0.74 2.45
CA ARG A 126 19.31 1.48 1.18
C ARG A 126 18.92 2.92 1.43
N ARG A 127 19.47 3.84 0.65
CA ARG A 127 19.11 5.27 0.75
C ARG A 127 17.66 5.51 0.34
N CYS A 128 16.91 6.28 1.14
CA CYS A 128 15.60 6.76 0.72
C CYS A 128 15.76 7.96 -0.22
N ASN A 129 15.20 7.85 -1.42
CA ASN A 129 15.27 8.87 -2.47
C ASN A 129 13.93 9.60 -2.69
N GLY A 130 12.90 9.26 -1.92
CA GLY A 130 11.60 9.91 -1.97
C GLY A 130 10.79 9.73 -0.70
N SER A 131 9.57 10.24 -0.73
CA SER A 131 8.58 10.04 0.34
C SER A 131 7.18 10.22 -0.21
N PHE A 132 6.20 9.53 0.35
CA PHE A 132 4.78 9.85 0.14
C PHE A 132 4.12 10.16 1.49
N SER A 133 2.97 10.85 1.44
CA SER A 133 2.20 11.14 2.65
C SER A 133 0.95 10.30 2.72
N ILE A 134 0.65 9.80 3.92
CA ILE A 134 -0.55 9.05 4.25
C ILE A 134 -1.26 9.74 5.41
N LYS A 135 -2.59 9.79 5.34
CA LYS A 135 -3.41 10.26 6.45
C LYS A 135 -3.96 9.06 7.21
N HIS A 136 -3.64 8.93 8.48
CA HIS A 136 -4.11 7.85 9.34
C HIS A 136 -4.58 8.46 10.67
N GLU A 137 -5.79 8.12 11.12
CA GLU A 137 -6.41 8.66 12.34
C GLU A 137 -6.43 10.20 12.45
N GLY A 138 -6.47 10.90 11.31
CA GLY A 138 -6.48 12.36 11.26
C GLY A 138 -5.11 13.02 11.14
N GLU A 139 -4.03 12.30 11.44
CA GLU A 139 -2.65 12.78 11.32
C GLU A 139 -2.05 12.44 9.96
N ILE A 140 -1.15 13.29 9.46
CA ILE A 140 -0.45 13.09 8.19
C ILE A 140 0.97 12.61 8.48
N TYR A 141 1.26 11.37 8.09
CA TYR A 141 2.58 10.77 8.18
C TYR A 141 3.29 10.86 6.84
N LYS A 142 4.54 11.34 6.85
CA LYS A 142 5.41 11.38 5.68
C LYS A 142 6.35 10.17 5.73
N ILE A 143 6.07 9.17 4.90
CA ILE A 143 6.78 7.89 4.89
C ILE A 143 7.98 8.00 3.93
N PRO A 144 9.22 7.81 4.41
CA PRO A 144 10.39 7.75 3.54
C PRO A 144 10.37 6.45 2.72
N ILE A 145 10.70 6.54 1.44
CA ILE A 145 10.72 5.40 0.52
C ILE A 145 12.02 5.32 -0.26
N SER A 146 12.43 4.09 -0.57
CA SER A 146 13.44 3.81 -1.60
C SER A 146 12.69 3.40 -2.87
N THR A 147 12.83 4.20 -3.92
CA THR A 147 12.20 3.97 -5.23
C THR A 147 13.21 3.44 -6.22
N GLU A 148 12.83 2.41 -6.96
CA GLU A 148 13.58 1.84 -8.07
C GLU A 148 12.69 1.80 -9.32
N ASN A 149 13.27 2.17 -10.47
CA ASN A 149 12.52 2.25 -11.71
C ASN A 149 12.44 0.87 -12.37
N LEU A 150 11.24 0.43 -12.79
CA LEU A 150 11.06 -0.83 -13.51
C LEU A 150 10.75 -0.52 -14.97
N THR A 151 11.78 -0.16 -15.74
CA THR A 151 11.62 0.29 -17.14
C THR A 151 11.69 -0.82 -18.19
N MET A 152 11.50 -2.10 -17.84
CA MET A 152 11.74 -3.14 -18.85
C MET A 152 10.59 -3.41 -19.83
N TYR A 153 9.32 -3.10 -19.54
CA TYR A 153 8.20 -3.44 -20.45
C TYR A 153 6.97 -2.52 -20.28
N SER A 154 7.07 -1.25 -20.70
CA SER A 154 5.91 -0.36 -20.81
C SER A 154 5.89 0.28 -22.20
N ASP A 155 4.72 0.31 -22.85
CA ASP A 155 4.49 1.06 -24.10
C ASP A 155 4.65 2.58 -23.93
N GLY A 156 4.88 3.04 -22.69
CA GLY A 156 5.12 4.44 -22.31
C GLY A 156 3.83 5.25 -22.14
N VAL A 157 2.70 4.74 -22.65
CA VAL A 157 1.38 5.38 -22.58
C VAL A 157 0.30 4.33 -22.34
N ALA A 158 -0.54 4.56 -21.34
CA ALA A 158 -1.78 3.86 -21.08
C ALA A 158 -2.97 4.72 -21.55
N ASP A 159 -3.76 4.20 -22.50
CA ASP A 159 -4.96 4.86 -23.00
C ASP A 159 -6.16 4.58 -22.07
N GLY A 160 -6.66 5.63 -21.42
CA GLY A 160 -7.94 5.61 -20.71
C GLY A 160 -9.10 6.03 -21.62
N LEU A 161 -10.35 5.77 -21.19
CA LEU A 161 -11.57 6.02 -21.96
C LEU A 161 -11.71 7.47 -22.51
N PHE A 162 -11.09 8.44 -21.85
CA PHE A 162 -11.14 9.86 -22.21
C PHE A 162 -9.77 10.57 -22.22
N MET A 163 -8.70 9.90 -21.80
CA MET A 163 -7.36 10.48 -21.72
C MET A 163 -6.27 9.42 -21.65
N SER A 164 -5.17 9.68 -22.35
CA SER A 164 -3.94 8.90 -22.26
C SER A 164 -3.09 9.40 -21.08
N HIS A 165 -2.54 8.48 -20.29
CA HIS A 165 -1.62 8.77 -19.20
C HIS A 165 -0.33 7.99 -19.42
N MET A 166 0.80 8.45 -18.89
CA MET A 166 2.04 7.68 -19.01
C MET A 166 1.92 6.35 -18.25
N ASP A 167 2.33 5.25 -18.88
CA ASP A 167 2.40 3.93 -18.25
C ASP A 167 3.76 3.75 -17.57
N SER A 168 3.98 4.43 -16.45
CA SER A 168 5.20 4.26 -15.65
C SER A 168 4.94 3.30 -14.51
N LYS A 169 5.71 2.21 -14.49
CA LYS A 169 5.76 1.25 -13.38
C LYS A 169 7.00 1.48 -12.55
N LYS A 170 6.83 1.60 -11.24
CA LYS A 170 7.93 1.76 -10.29
C LYS A 170 7.78 0.76 -9.16
N GLN A 171 8.89 0.43 -8.55
CA GLN A 171 8.93 -0.33 -7.31
C GLN A 171 9.29 0.60 -6.16
N ILE A 172 8.52 0.52 -5.08
CA ILE A 172 8.80 1.29 -3.87
C ILE A 172 8.97 0.34 -2.68
N TRP A 173 9.88 0.71 -1.80
CA TRP A 173 10.24 -0.03 -0.61
C TRP A 173 10.06 0.89 0.60
N TYR A 174 9.36 0.40 1.63
CA TYR A 174 9.10 1.13 2.86
C TYR A 174 8.95 0.19 4.05
N GLY A 175 9.15 0.72 5.27
CA GLY A 175 9.01 -0.06 6.49
C GLY A 175 7.57 -0.50 6.75
N SER A 176 7.40 -1.72 7.24
CA SER A 176 6.13 -2.24 7.76
C SER A 176 5.93 -1.71 9.18
N ASN A 177 4.89 -0.89 9.36
CA ASN A 177 4.50 -0.31 10.64
C ASN A 177 2.97 -0.22 10.70
N PRO A 178 2.37 0.12 11.86
CA PRO A 178 0.92 0.15 12.01
C PRO A 178 0.20 1.02 10.97
N VAL A 179 0.84 2.09 10.50
CA VAL A 179 0.27 2.98 9.47
C VAL A 179 0.42 2.38 8.08
N THR A 180 1.61 1.92 7.70
CA THR A 180 1.88 1.41 6.35
C THR A 180 1.25 0.04 6.08
N ARG A 181 0.96 -0.75 7.11
CA ARG A 181 0.19 -2.01 7.01
C ARG A 181 -1.26 -1.81 6.59
N THR A 182 -1.80 -0.59 6.73
CA THR A 182 -3.17 -0.27 6.26
C THR A 182 -3.27 -0.03 4.76
N ILE A 183 -2.12 0.03 4.07
CA ILE A 183 -2.06 0.27 2.63
C ILE A 183 -2.36 -1.06 1.92
N LEU A 184 -3.40 -1.09 1.11
CA LEU A 184 -3.76 -2.24 0.28
C LEU A 184 -3.75 -1.87 -1.21
N GLU A 185 -3.95 -2.88 -2.06
CA GLU A 185 -4.05 -2.69 -3.50
C GLU A 185 -5.17 -1.70 -3.85
N GLY A 186 -4.91 -0.83 -4.83
CA GLY A 186 -5.80 0.27 -5.19
C GLY A 186 -5.53 1.59 -4.45
N PHE A 187 -4.75 1.57 -3.36
CA PHE A 187 -4.37 2.79 -2.65
C PHE A 187 -3.53 3.71 -3.56
N ARG A 188 -3.84 5.01 -3.56
CA ARG A 188 -3.14 6.01 -4.36
C ARG A 188 -2.07 6.70 -3.52
N VAL A 189 -0.92 6.96 -4.14
CA VAL A 189 0.20 7.71 -3.56
C VAL A 189 0.62 8.82 -4.51
N LEU A 190 0.97 9.98 -3.96
CA LEU A 190 1.60 11.05 -4.74
C LEU A 190 3.10 11.00 -4.51
N LEU A 191 3.85 11.00 -5.61
CA LEU A 191 5.30 11.12 -5.60
C LEU A 191 5.72 12.48 -6.18
N THR A 192 7.03 12.65 -6.39
CA THR A 192 7.64 13.88 -6.90
C THR A 192 6.99 14.41 -8.18
N HIS A 193 7.03 15.73 -8.37
CA HIS A 193 6.55 16.40 -9.59
C HIS A 193 5.08 16.16 -9.97
N ARG A 194 4.19 16.10 -8.96
CA ARG A 194 2.73 16.02 -9.19
C ARG A 194 2.29 14.73 -9.90
N THR A 195 3.06 13.66 -9.74
CA THR A 195 2.73 12.37 -10.34
C THR A 195 1.97 11.51 -9.33
N ALA A 196 0.79 11.04 -9.73
CA ALA A 196 -0.02 10.12 -8.96
C ALA A 196 0.26 8.69 -9.40
N PHE A 197 0.38 7.79 -8.43
CA PHE A 197 0.49 6.36 -8.67
C PHE A 197 -0.56 5.62 -7.86
N ARG A 198 -0.96 4.46 -8.37
CA ARG A 198 -1.82 3.51 -7.68
C ARG A 198 -1.03 2.24 -7.39
N ILE A 199 -1.13 1.74 -6.17
CA ILE A 199 -0.53 0.46 -5.79
C ILE A 199 -1.32 -0.65 -6.49
N THR A 200 -0.62 -1.48 -7.26
CA THR A 200 -1.22 -2.60 -8.00
C THR A 200 -0.87 -3.96 -7.40
N HIS A 201 0.23 -4.03 -6.65
CA HIS A 201 0.66 -5.26 -6.00
C HIS A 201 1.45 -4.90 -4.74
N ILE A 202 1.23 -5.66 -3.66
CA ILE A 202 1.96 -5.54 -2.41
C ILE A 202 2.63 -6.88 -2.12
N ASN A 203 3.90 -6.82 -1.75
CA ASN A 203 4.66 -7.96 -1.29
C ASN A 203 5.18 -7.64 0.12
N ASP A 204 4.56 -8.31 1.08
CA ASP A 204 4.77 -8.15 2.52
C ASP A 204 5.23 -9.45 3.21
N PHE A 205 5.43 -10.53 2.43
CA PHE A 205 5.76 -11.86 2.93
C PHE A 205 7.23 -12.26 2.73
N GLU A 206 7.96 -11.65 1.79
CA GLU A 206 9.37 -11.98 1.53
C GLU A 206 10.28 -11.58 2.69
N TYR A 207 10.03 -10.41 3.28
CA TYR A 207 10.88 -9.81 4.30
C TYR A 207 10.03 -9.32 5.46
N ASN A 208 10.11 -10.01 6.60
CA ASN A 208 9.36 -9.61 7.79
C ASN A 208 9.83 -8.22 8.26
N GLY A 209 8.93 -7.25 8.26
CA GLY A 209 9.20 -5.85 8.61
C GLY A 209 9.35 -4.90 7.42
N LEU A 210 9.43 -5.37 6.18
CA LEU A 210 9.58 -4.53 4.99
C LEU A 210 8.43 -4.78 4.01
N ILE A 211 7.90 -3.72 3.41
CA ILE A 211 6.87 -3.81 2.37
C ILE A 211 7.45 -3.34 1.05
N LYS A 212 7.28 -4.17 0.02
CA LYS A 212 7.66 -3.89 -1.36
C LYS A 212 6.39 -3.77 -2.19
N SER A 213 6.14 -2.62 -2.78
CA SER A 213 4.95 -2.40 -3.61
C SER A 213 5.31 -2.05 -5.04
N LEU A 214 4.51 -2.58 -5.97
CA LEU A 214 4.51 -2.12 -7.35
C LEU A 214 3.45 -1.03 -7.50
N ILE A 215 3.87 0.08 -8.09
CA ILE A 215 3.02 1.23 -8.32
C ILE A 215 2.94 1.55 -9.80
N LEU A 216 1.73 1.85 -10.25
CA LEU A 216 1.40 2.19 -11.62
C LEU A 216 0.96 3.65 -11.68
N GLN A 217 1.52 4.43 -12.60
CA GLN A 217 1.12 5.81 -12.77
C GLN A 217 -0.36 5.92 -13.16
N THR A 218 -1.07 6.88 -12.56
CA THR A 218 -2.49 7.11 -12.79
C THR A 218 -2.77 8.60 -12.96
N ALA A 219 -3.98 8.93 -13.42
CA ALA A 219 -4.41 10.31 -13.54
C ALA A 219 -4.45 10.99 -12.17
N VAL A 220 -4.08 12.26 -12.14
CA VAL A 220 -4.30 13.11 -10.98
C VAL A 220 -5.79 13.45 -10.90
N ILE A 221 -6.37 13.34 -9.71
CA ILE A 221 -7.80 13.59 -9.48
C ILE A 221 -8.02 14.81 -8.60
N LYS A 222 -9.25 15.32 -8.60
CA LYS A 222 -9.67 16.40 -7.71
C LYS A 222 -9.56 15.95 -6.24
N GLY A 223 -8.89 16.75 -5.41
CA GLY A 223 -8.63 16.46 -4.00
C GLY A 223 -7.20 16.00 -3.68
N ASP A 224 -6.39 15.68 -4.70
CA ASP A 224 -4.96 15.42 -4.51
C ASP A 224 -4.25 16.71 -4.04
N ASN A 225 -3.49 16.65 -2.93
CA ASN A 225 -2.76 17.79 -2.37
C ASN A 225 -1.26 17.65 -2.66
N TYR A 226 -0.78 18.40 -3.65
CA TYR A 226 0.62 18.39 -4.06
C TYR A 226 1.58 19.02 -3.05
N SER A 227 1.12 19.99 -2.26
CA SER A 227 1.98 20.66 -1.27
C SER A 227 2.41 19.72 -0.15
N THR A 228 1.52 18.80 0.22
CA THR A 228 1.74 17.79 1.25
C THR A 228 2.03 16.41 0.69
N LEU A 229 2.05 16.22 -0.64
CA LEU A 229 2.13 14.90 -1.31
C LEU A 229 1.08 13.90 -0.80
N LEU A 230 -0.12 14.38 -0.49
CA LEU A 230 -1.22 13.56 0.00
C LEU A 230 -2.18 13.24 -1.15
N ALA A 231 -2.29 11.95 -1.51
CA ALA A 231 -3.27 11.50 -2.49
C ALA A 231 -4.68 11.48 -1.89
N ASN A 232 -5.68 11.77 -2.72
CA ASN A 232 -7.06 11.55 -2.39
C ASN A 232 -7.38 10.05 -2.46
N ASN A 233 -7.61 9.47 -1.29
CA ASN A 233 -8.02 8.08 -1.07
C ASN A 233 -9.42 7.98 -0.43
N GLU A 234 -10.25 9.03 -0.44
CA GLU A 234 -11.60 8.98 0.15
C GLU A 234 -12.47 7.86 -0.46
N SER A 235 -12.42 7.71 -1.77
CA SER A 235 -13.14 6.64 -2.46
C SER A 235 -12.59 5.25 -2.13
N TYR A 236 -11.28 5.14 -1.92
CA TYR A 236 -10.63 3.89 -1.52
C TYR A 236 -11.15 3.44 -0.15
N TYR A 237 -11.19 4.34 0.84
CA TYR A 237 -11.73 4.02 2.16
C TYR A 237 -13.22 3.63 2.12
N LYS A 238 -14.01 4.27 1.26
CA LYS A 238 -15.44 3.94 1.08
C LYS A 238 -15.68 2.56 0.47
N THR A 239 -14.79 2.10 -0.42
CA THR A 239 -14.96 0.81 -1.11
C THR A 239 -14.34 -0.35 -0.31
N PHE A 240 -13.22 -0.12 0.39
CA PHE A 240 -12.48 -1.18 1.08
C PHE A 240 -13.02 -1.47 2.49
N TYR A 241 -13.55 -0.46 3.18
CA TYR A 241 -14.24 -0.63 4.46
C TYR A 241 -15.76 -0.73 4.30
N ALA A 242 -16.23 -1.03 3.08
CA ALA A 242 -17.64 -1.28 2.81
C ALA A 242 -18.13 -2.60 3.41
N ASP A 243 -17.26 -3.61 3.51
CA ASP A 243 -17.64 -4.96 3.96
C ASP A 243 -17.83 -5.09 5.49
N ASP A 244 -17.31 -4.14 6.29
CA ASP A 244 -17.60 -4.05 7.74
C ASP A 244 -18.78 -3.11 8.06
N ASN A 245 -19.38 -2.50 7.04
CA ASN A 245 -20.67 -1.83 7.15
C ASN A 245 -21.66 -2.55 6.24
N GLU A 246 -22.11 -3.75 6.64
CA GLU A 246 -23.45 -4.23 6.27
C GLU A 246 -24.53 -3.33 6.91
N GLU A 247 -24.51 -2.02 6.63
CA GLU A 247 -25.77 -1.34 6.43
C GLU A 247 -26.26 -1.85 5.09
N SER A 248 -27.15 -2.86 5.15
CA SER A 248 -27.98 -3.28 4.00
C SER A 248 -28.30 -2.04 3.17
N PRO A 249 -27.97 -2.00 1.86
CA PRO A 249 -28.10 -0.79 1.08
C PRO A 249 -29.49 -0.23 1.33
N ILE A 250 -29.57 1.01 1.84
CA ILE A 250 -30.85 1.70 1.97
C ILE A 250 -31.34 1.89 0.54
N ILE A 251 -32.11 0.92 0.04
CA ILE A 251 -32.75 0.96 -1.27
C ILE A 251 -33.64 2.20 -1.21
N PRO A 252 -33.30 3.28 -1.94
CA PRO A 252 -34.08 4.51 -1.85
C PRO A 252 -35.50 4.22 -2.33
N GLU A 253 -36.47 4.52 -1.48
CA GLU A 253 -37.87 4.42 -1.86
C GLU A 253 -38.18 5.46 -2.96
N ASP A 254 -39.10 5.10 -3.85
CA ASP A 254 -39.59 5.96 -4.93
C ASP A 254 -38.51 6.39 -5.95
N LYS A 255 -37.45 5.57 -6.12
CA LYS A 255 -36.44 5.77 -7.17
C LYS A 255 -36.26 4.55 -8.05
N ILE A 256 -36.08 4.79 -9.36
CA ILE A 256 -35.77 3.76 -10.34
C ILE A 256 -34.30 3.33 -10.19
N ILE A 257 -34.09 2.04 -9.97
CA ILE A 257 -32.79 1.41 -9.80
C ILE A 257 -32.50 0.57 -11.04
N GLY A 258 -31.41 0.89 -11.73
CA GLY A 258 -30.92 0.12 -12.87
C GLY A 258 -29.80 0.88 -13.60
N ASN A 259 -29.11 0.19 -14.51
CA ASN A 259 -27.98 0.78 -15.21
C ASN A 259 -28.43 1.88 -16.18
N THR A 260 -27.76 3.04 -16.16
CA THR A 260 -28.05 4.15 -17.11
C THR A 260 -27.46 3.91 -18.51
N LYS A 261 -26.73 2.81 -18.69
CA LYS A 261 -26.11 2.39 -19.95
C LYS A 261 -26.49 0.93 -20.21
N ILE A 262 -27.00 0.66 -21.40
CA ILE A 262 -27.29 -0.70 -21.87
C ILE A 262 -26.31 -1.01 -23.01
N ILE A 263 -25.62 -2.13 -22.93
CA ILE A 263 -24.75 -2.61 -24.02
C ILE A 263 -25.62 -3.20 -25.13
N ILE A 264 -25.19 -3.09 -26.38
CA ILE A 264 -25.83 -3.74 -27.54
C ILE A 264 -26.14 -5.21 -27.24
N GLY A 265 -27.41 -5.60 -27.37
CA GLY A 265 -27.89 -6.96 -27.13
C GLY A 265 -28.05 -7.36 -25.65
N GLU A 266 -27.64 -6.51 -24.71
CA GLU A 266 -27.79 -6.74 -23.28
C GLU A 266 -29.25 -6.53 -22.85
N GLN A 267 -29.65 -7.29 -21.83
CA GLN A 267 -30.92 -7.13 -21.14
C GLN A 267 -30.64 -6.56 -19.77
N VAL A 268 -31.33 -5.48 -19.43
CA VAL A 268 -31.21 -4.81 -18.14
C VAL A 268 -32.58 -4.71 -17.50
N GLU A 269 -32.65 -5.07 -16.23
CA GLU A 269 -33.83 -4.91 -15.40
C GLU A 269 -33.74 -3.59 -14.62
N TYR A 270 -34.84 -2.85 -14.62
CA TYR A 270 -35.06 -1.69 -13.77
C TYR A 270 -36.10 -2.03 -12.73
N THR A 271 -35.81 -1.74 -11.47
CA THR A 271 -36.70 -2.00 -10.34
C THR A 271 -36.94 -0.72 -9.55
N ILE A 272 -38.02 -0.67 -8.79
CA ILE A 272 -38.33 0.45 -7.91
C ILE A 272 -39.03 -0.11 -6.66
N LYS A 273 -38.61 0.39 -5.50
CA LYS A 273 -39.24 0.07 -4.23
C LYS A 273 -40.16 1.23 -3.87
N LEU A 274 -41.47 0.98 -3.85
CA LEU A 274 -42.45 2.00 -3.50
C LEU A 274 -42.47 2.28 -2.01
N SER A 275 -42.58 3.55 -1.64
CA SER A 275 -42.97 3.95 -0.28
C SER A 275 -44.45 3.63 -0.04
N SER A 276 -44.86 3.66 1.23
CA SER A 276 -46.28 3.45 1.63
C SER A 276 -47.28 4.45 1.02
N LYS A 277 -46.82 5.47 0.29
CA LYS A 277 -47.66 6.47 -0.39
C LYS A 277 -48.23 5.98 -1.72
N HIS A 278 -47.59 5.01 -2.36
CA HIS A 278 -47.92 4.56 -3.71
C HIS A 278 -48.37 3.10 -3.70
N THR A 279 -49.51 2.79 -4.32
CA THR A 279 -50.08 1.43 -4.31
C THR A 279 -49.73 0.58 -5.52
N GLY A 280 -49.06 1.16 -6.52
CA GLY A 280 -48.63 0.47 -7.73
C GLY A 280 -48.08 1.43 -8.79
N ILE A 281 -47.33 0.90 -9.76
CA ILE A 281 -46.63 1.68 -10.79
C ILE A 281 -47.16 1.35 -12.18
N LYS A 282 -47.19 2.38 -13.01
CA LYS A 282 -47.30 2.30 -14.45
C LYS A 282 -45.98 2.80 -15.05
N TRP A 283 -45.29 1.95 -15.80
CA TRP A 283 -44.10 2.37 -16.54
C TRP A 283 -44.51 3.03 -17.86
N ASP A 284 -43.96 4.21 -18.11
CA ASP A 284 -44.07 4.95 -19.37
C ASP A 284 -42.68 5.06 -20.01
N ILE A 285 -42.53 4.49 -21.20
CA ILE A 285 -41.29 4.49 -21.97
C ILE A 285 -41.61 5.00 -23.37
N GLU A 286 -40.84 5.98 -23.81
CA GLU A 286 -40.90 6.48 -25.20
C GLU A 286 -40.46 5.38 -26.17
N GLU A 287 -41.34 5.01 -27.11
CA GLU A 287 -41.04 4.02 -28.14
C GLU A 287 -39.81 4.45 -28.97
N ASN A 288 -38.86 3.55 -29.13
CA ASN A 288 -37.64 3.79 -29.90
C ASN A 288 -37.10 2.47 -30.45
N GLU A 289 -36.69 2.44 -31.73
CA GLU A 289 -36.09 1.26 -32.36
C GLU A 289 -34.80 0.75 -31.68
N ALA A 290 -34.16 1.59 -30.88
CA ALA A 290 -32.95 1.26 -30.14
C ALA A 290 -33.17 0.35 -28.92
N PHE A 291 -34.40 0.26 -28.42
CA PHE A 291 -34.72 -0.46 -27.18
C PHE A 291 -36.02 -1.25 -27.32
N THR A 292 -36.04 -2.47 -26.79
CA THR A 292 -37.22 -3.34 -26.81
C THR A 292 -37.62 -3.69 -25.39
N ILE A 293 -38.88 -3.45 -25.04
CA ILE A 293 -39.46 -3.87 -23.75
C ILE A 293 -39.73 -5.38 -23.82
N LEU A 294 -39.14 -6.15 -22.90
CA LEU A 294 -39.32 -7.60 -22.83
C LEU A 294 -40.41 -8.00 -21.83
N SER A 295 -40.46 -7.31 -20.70
CA SER A 295 -41.47 -7.53 -19.66
C SER A 295 -41.70 -6.26 -18.85
N GLN A 296 -42.91 -6.13 -18.33
CA GLN A 296 -43.32 -5.04 -17.47
C GLN A 296 -44.23 -5.60 -16.38
N THR A 297 -43.91 -5.30 -15.13
CA THR A 297 -44.76 -5.59 -13.96
C THR A 297 -44.97 -4.33 -13.13
N ASP A 298 -45.74 -4.44 -12.05
CA ASP A 298 -46.00 -3.34 -11.12
C ASP A 298 -44.75 -2.93 -10.29
N SER A 299 -43.62 -3.66 -10.36
CA SER A 299 -42.38 -3.35 -9.63
C SER A 299 -41.11 -3.35 -10.47
N ASN A 300 -41.14 -3.94 -11.67
CA ASN A 300 -39.98 -4.02 -12.55
C ASN A 300 -40.32 -3.82 -14.03
N ILE A 301 -39.31 -3.44 -14.80
CA ILE A 301 -39.35 -3.40 -16.26
C ILE A 301 -38.02 -3.91 -16.83
N VAL A 302 -38.09 -4.82 -17.81
CA VAL A 302 -36.92 -5.40 -18.45
C VAL A 302 -36.80 -4.87 -19.88
N ILE A 303 -35.66 -4.27 -20.19
CA ILE A 303 -35.39 -3.65 -21.48
C ILE A 303 -34.17 -4.33 -22.12
N ARG A 304 -34.28 -4.62 -23.42
CA ARG A 304 -33.18 -5.10 -24.23
C ARG A 304 -32.68 -4.00 -25.17
N GLY A 305 -31.37 -3.80 -25.21
CA GLY A 305 -30.73 -2.95 -26.22
C GLY A 305 -30.73 -3.62 -27.60
N SER A 306 -31.03 -2.87 -28.65
CA SER A 306 -31.00 -3.37 -30.03
C SER A 306 -29.61 -3.87 -30.43
N ASN A 307 -29.57 -4.86 -31.32
CA ASN A 307 -28.32 -5.38 -31.92
C ASN A 307 -27.78 -4.49 -33.05
N ASN A 308 -28.51 -3.44 -33.45
CA ASN A 308 -28.12 -2.59 -34.57
C ASN A 308 -27.12 -1.51 -34.13
N PHE A 309 -25.87 -1.64 -34.60
CA PHE A 309 -24.79 -0.68 -34.31
C PHE A 309 -25.09 0.77 -34.76
N ARG A 310 -26.01 0.99 -35.70
CA ARG A 310 -26.38 2.35 -36.15
C ARG A 310 -27.16 3.14 -35.10
N LEU A 311 -27.74 2.46 -34.10
CA LEU A 311 -28.58 3.05 -33.07
C LEU A 311 -27.80 3.40 -31.79
N ILE A 312 -26.48 3.20 -31.77
CA ILE A 312 -25.60 3.54 -30.64
C ILE A 312 -25.66 5.06 -30.38
N GLY A 313 -25.78 5.44 -29.11
CA GLY A 313 -25.91 6.83 -28.70
C GLY A 313 -27.35 7.31 -28.55
N ASN A 314 -28.33 6.55 -29.05
CA ASN A 314 -29.74 6.81 -28.79
C ASN A 314 -30.04 6.70 -27.29
N LYS A 315 -30.97 7.55 -26.85
CA LYS A 315 -31.41 7.63 -25.46
C LYS A 315 -32.90 7.38 -25.38
N ILE A 316 -33.33 6.73 -24.30
CA ILE A 316 -34.73 6.64 -23.90
C ILE A 316 -34.90 7.15 -22.49
N ARG A 317 -36.09 7.64 -22.20
CA ARG A 317 -36.48 8.00 -20.84
C ARG A 317 -37.46 6.97 -20.33
N ILE A 318 -37.14 6.38 -19.18
CA ILE A 318 -38.01 5.49 -18.43
C ILE A 318 -38.65 6.33 -17.34
N LYS A 319 -39.98 6.35 -17.27
CA LYS A 319 -40.74 7.02 -16.22
C LYS A 319 -41.53 6.00 -15.42
N ALA A 320 -41.51 6.13 -14.11
CA ALA A 320 -42.40 5.42 -13.20
C ALA A 320 -43.51 6.39 -12.78
N ILE A 321 -44.75 6.05 -13.08
CA ILE A 321 -45.94 6.88 -12.81
C ILE A 321 -46.81 6.14 -11.79
N ASP A 322 -47.37 6.84 -10.82
CA ASP A 322 -48.35 6.27 -9.88
C ASP A 322 -49.62 5.85 -10.63
N LYS A 323 -50.05 4.61 -10.39
CA LYS A 323 -51.19 3.99 -11.09
C LYS A 323 -52.54 4.66 -10.83
N ASN A 324 -52.69 5.37 -9.72
CA ASN A 324 -53.94 5.97 -9.27
C ASN A 324 -53.97 7.49 -9.44
N SER A 325 -52.84 8.18 -9.20
CA SER A 325 -52.78 9.65 -9.28
C SER A 325 -52.24 10.18 -10.61
N ASP A 326 -51.71 9.31 -11.47
CA ASP A 326 -50.96 9.68 -12.69
C ASP A 326 -49.77 10.64 -12.39
N GLU A 327 -49.31 10.69 -11.12
CA GLU A 327 -48.17 11.50 -10.71
C GLU A 327 -46.85 10.82 -11.08
N LEU A 328 -45.88 11.60 -11.57
CA LEU A 328 -44.54 11.09 -11.85
C LEU A 328 -43.80 10.80 -10.54
N ILE A 329 -43.49 9.53 -10.29
CA ILE A 329 -42.70 9.09 -9.12
C ILE A 329 -41.22 9.38 -9.37
N ASP A 330 -40.69 8.88 -10.49
CA ASP A 330 -39.29 9.10 -10.88
C ASP A 330 -39.09 8.92 -12.39
N SER A 331 -37.98 9.44 -12.92
CA SER A 331 -37.57 9.20 -14.30
C SER A 331 -36.07 9.03 -14.45
N THR A 332 -35.64 8.07 -15.25
CA THR A 332 -34.23 7.86 -15.60
C THR A 332 -34.00 7.88 -17.10
N THR A 333 -32.83 8.35 -17.53
CA THR A 333 -32.44 8.37 -18.95
C THR A 333 -31.39 7.31 -19.19
N VAL A 334 -31.65 6.44 -20.16
CA VAL A 334 -30.82 5.30 -20.51
C VAL A 334 -30.22 5.50 -21.90
N THR A 335 -28.95 5.17 -22.08
CA THR A 335 -28.23 5.31 -23.36
C THR A 335 -27.73 3.97 -23.88
N LEU A 336 -27.92 3.70 -25.18
CA LEU A 336 -27.37 2.51 -25.84
C LEU A 336 -25.87 2.73 -26.12
N ARG A 337 -25.03 1.79 -25.70
CA ARG A 337 -23.56 1.89 -25.81
C ARG A 337 -22.94 0.63 -26.42
N ARG A 338 -21.81 0.82 -27.08
CA ARG A 338 -20.89 -0.28 -27.43
C ARG A 338 -20.12 -0.69 -26.17
N LYS A 339 -19.87 -2.00 -26.02
CA LYS A 339 -19.01 -2.56 -24.96
C LYS A 339 -17.61 -1.95 -25.01
#